data_AF-A0A838GFV5-F1
#
_entry.id   AF-A0A838GFV5-F1
#
_cell.length_a   1.000
_cell.length_b   1.000
_cell.length_c   1.000
_cell.angle_alpha   90.00
_cell.angle_beta   90.00
_cell.angle_gamma   90.00
#
_symmetry.space_group_name_H-M   'P 1'
#
loop_
_entity.id
_entity.type
_entity.pdbx_description
1 polymer ?
#
loop_
_entity_poly.entity_id
_entity_poly.type
_entity_poly.pdbx_seq_one_letter_code
_entity_poly.pdbx_strand_id
1 'polypeptide(L)'
;ARERVVVCEEVFELALRLPDVVAMQTRQPSLEGTGEVRLRRLVKEALRMRPDRIVVGEVRQEECLDLLLALNSGVPGLATVHANSARDAVTKLCTLPLLAAENVTSAFVVPTVAATIDLVVFVDRDPTGHRAVTEIAAIPGRCEDGVIEVESIFRWHDGELVRADGFPPHLDRFARVGHDIAALLAERYRPTAPSLAATNGHEVLR
;
A
#
# COMPACT_ATOMS: atom_id res chain seq x y z
N ALA A 1 -6.96 -20.29 10.83
CA ALA A 1 -7.03 -19.45 12.04
C ALA A 1 -8.03 -18.33 11.77
N ARG A 2 -8.74 -17.82 12.79
CA ARG A 2 -9.59 -16.63 12.65
C ARG A 2 -8.68 -15.42 12.86
N GLU A 3 -8.48 -14.67 11.80
CA GLU A 3 -7.61 -13.49 11.79
C GLU A 3 -8.43 -12.24 12.12
N ARG A 4 -7.90 -11.39 13.00
CA ARG A 4 -8.46 -10.09 13.34
C ARG A 4 -7.87 -8.99 12.45
N VAL A 5 -8.72 -8.38 11.65
CA VAL A 5 -8.35 -7.21 10.83
C VAL A 5 -8.97 -5.95 11.41
N VAL A 6 -8.15 -4.94 11.66
CA VAL A 6 -8.63 -3.63 12.10
C VAL A 6 -8.43 -2.62 10.97
N VAL A 7 -9.52 -1.97 10.56
CA VAL A 7 -9.57 -1.02 9.46
C VAL A 7 -9.81 0.39 10.01
N CYS A 8 -8.98 1.35 9.61
CA CYS A 8 -9.06 2.75 10.01
C CYS A 8 -9.26 3.64 8.78
N GLU A 9 -10.40 4.32 8.68
CA GLU A 9 -10.75 5.11 7.49
C GLU A 9 -11.28 6.52 7.86
N GLU A 10 -11.14 7.49 6.95
CA GLU A 10 -11.87 8.77 7.06
C GLU A 10 -13.34 8.61 6.69
N VAL A 11 -13.60 7.85 5.63
CA VAL A 11 -14.91 7.47 5.13
C VAL A 11 -14.92 5.97 4.93
N PHE A 12 -15.96 5.27 5.40
CA PHE A 12 -16.06 3.84 5.17
C PHE A 12 -16.14 3.52 3.67
N GLU A 13 -15.12 2.86 3.14
CA GLU A 13 -15.06 2.40 1.75
C GLU A 13 -14.83 0.88 1.68
N LEU A 14 -14.06 0.33 2.62
CA LEU A 14 -13.70 -1.08 2.65
C LEU A 14 -14.82 -1.97 3.23
N ALA A 15 -15.27 -2.93 2.42
CA ALA A 15 -16.25 -3.94 2.81
C ALA A 15 -15.62 -5.35 2.92
N LEU A 16 -14.68 -5.52 3.86
CA LEU A 16 -13.98 -6.79 4.05
C LEU A 16 -14.92 -7.89 4.56
N ARG A 17 -14.96 -9.02 3.85
CA ARG A 17 -15.77 -10.20 4.23
C ARG A 17 -14.94 -11.19 5.03
N LEU A 18 -14.54 -10.82 6.24
CA LEU A 18 -13.81 -11.71 7.17
C LEU A 18 -14.60 -11.87 8.49
N PRO A 19 -14.41 -12.98 9.23
CA PRO A 19 -15.18 -13.23 10.44
C PRO A 19 -14.86 -12.30 11.62
N ASP A 20 -13.64 -11.76 11.73
CA ASP A 20 -13.23 -10.81 12.80
C ASP A 20 -12.65 -9.54 12.16
N VAL A 21 -13.53 -8.58 11.88
CA VAL A 21 -13.16 -7.26 11.35
C VAL A 21 -13.69 -6.19 12.27
N VAL A 22 -12.84 -5.24 12.63
CA VAL A 22 -13.23 -4.00 13.30
C VAL A 22 -13.00 -2.86 12.32
N ALA A 23 -14.08 -2.26 11.81
CA ALA A 23 -14.01 -1.06 10.98
C ALA A 23 -14.23 0.18 11.85
N MET A 24 -13.29 1.13 11.78
CA MET A 24 -13.33 2.39 12.52
C MET A 24 -13.28 3.55 11.54
N GLN A 25 -14.08 4.58 11.84
CA GLN A 25 -14.14 5.81 11.05
C GLN A 25 -13.73 7.02 11.90
N THR A 26 -13.16 8.03 11.26
CA THR A 26 -12.93 9.32 11.89
C THR A 26 -14.25 9.99 12.26
N ARG A 27 -14.16 10.98 13.14
CA ARG A 27 -15.31 11.81 13.54
C ARG A 27 -14.90 13.26 13.51
N GLN A 28 -15.66 14.06 12.78
CA GLN A 28 -15.54 15.52 12.81
C GLN A 28 -15.91 16.07 14.20
N PRO A 29 -15.38 17.23 14.61
CA PRO A 29 -15.82 17.87 15.85
C PRO A 29 -17.32 18.17 15.82
N SER A 30 -17.94 18.18 17.01
CA SER A 30 -19.30 18.66 17.20
C SER A 30 -19.41 20.17 16.96
N LEU A 31 -20.63 20.72 16.99
CA LEU A 31 -20.84 22.17 16.86
C LEU A 31 -20.14 22.98 17.96
N GLU A 32 -19.95 22.36 19.13
CA GLU A 32 -19.20 22.91 20.26
C GLU A 32 -17.68 22.78 20.09
N GLY A 33 -17.20 22.25 18.96
CA GLY A 33 -15.78 22.05 18.68
C GLY A 33 -15.16 20.85 19.41
N THR A 34 -15.97 19.92 19.95
CA THR A 34 -15.48 18.82 20.79
C THR A 34 -15.66 17.46 20.13
N GLY A 35 -14.97 16.44 20.64
CA GLY A 35 -15.21 15.07 20.22
C GLY A 35 -14.61 14.70 18.86
N GLU A 36 -13.70 15.48 18.31
CA GLU A 36 -12.96 15.08 17.11
C GLU A 36 -12.21 13.74 17.34
N VAL A 37 -12.26 12.86 16.34
CA VAL A 37 -11.48 11.62 16.29
C VAL A 37 -10.76 11.60 14.94
N ARG A 38 -9.48 11.97 14.96
CA ARG A 38 -8.60 11.95 13.78
C ARG A 38 -8.12 10.54 13.46
N LEU A 39 -7.70 10.32 12.21
CA LEU A 39 -7.21 9.04 11.73
C LEU A 39 -6.03 8.54 12.58
N ARG A 40 -5.10 9.43 12.95
CA ARG A 40 -3.99 9.10 13.87
C ARG A 40 -4.44 8.45 15.18
N ARG A 41 -5.56 8.91 15.75
CA ARG A 41 -6.11 8.32 16.98
C ARG A 41 -6.64 6.91 16.71
N LEU A 42 -7.32 6.69 15.59
CA LEU A 42 -7.79 5.35 15.20
C LEU A 42 -6.64 4.36 15.05
N VAL A 43 -5.56 4.75 14.36
CA VAL A 43 -4.37 3.90 14.19
C VAL A 43 -3.77 3.51 15.55
N LYS A 44 -3.63 4.47 16.48
CA LYS A 44 -3.15 4.19 17.84
C LYS A 44 -4.06 3.23 18.61
N GLU A 45 -5.38 3.45 18.54
CA GLU A 45 -6.34 2.57 19.23
C GLU A 45 -6.40 1.17 18.60
N ALA A 46 -6.23 1.07 17.27
CA ALA A 46 -6.16 -0.21 16.57
C ALA A 46 -5.10 -1.13 17.20
N LEU A 47 -3.91 -0.60 17.52
CA LEU A 47 -2.82 -1.39 18.12
C LEU A 47 -3.17 -1.95 19.51
N ARG A 48 -4.08 -1.31 20.24
CA ARG A 48 -4.58 -1.81 21.53
C ARG A 48 -5.53 -3.00 21.37
N MET A 49 -6.09 -3.19 20.18
CA MET A 49 -7.03 -4.26 19.87
C MET A 49 -6.35 -5.58 19.49
N ARG A 50 -5.01 -5.60 19.47
CA ARG A 50 -4.16 -6.74 19.05
C ARG A 50 -4.55 -7.26 17.65
N PRO A 51 -4.44 -6.41 16.61
CA PRO A 51 -4.75 -6.80 15.25
C PRO A 51 -3.75 -7.85 14.76
N ASP A 52 -4.23 -8.85 14.03
CA ASP A 52 -3.37 -9.69 13.19
C ASP A 52 -2.97 -8.94 11.91
N ARG A 53 -3.84 -8.04 11.41
CA ARG A 53 -3.51 -7.07 10.36
C ARG A 53 -4.17 -5.71 10.60
N ILE A 54 -3.46 -4.65 10.21
CA ILE A 54 -3.99 -3.29 10.20
C ILE A 54 -4.16 -2.78 8.77
N VAL A 55 -5.31 -2.16 8.47
CA VAL A 55 -5.55 -1.49 7.19
C VAL A 55 -5.87 -0.03 7.45
N VAL A 56 -5.15 0.87 6.80
CA VAL A 56 -5.44 2.31 6.85
C VAL A 56 -5.91 2.75 5.48
N GLY A 57 -7.11 3.33 5.40
CA GLY A 57 -7.74 3.70 4.14
C GLY A 57 -6.80 4.52 3.26
N GLU A 58 -6.38 5.70 3.73
CA GLU A 58 -5.38 6.53 3.07
C GLU A 58 -4.56 7.28 4.12
N VAL A 59 -3.23 7.26 4.00
CA VAL A 59 -2.34 8.09 4.82
C VAL A 59 -2.03 9.39 4.08
N ARG A 60 -2.22 10.51 4.78
CA ARG A 60 -2.10 11.88 4.28
C ARG A 60 -1.28 12.78 5.19
N GLN A 61 -1.19 12.47 6.48
CA GLN A 61 -0.56 13.33 7.48
C GLN A 61 0.16 12.51 8.57
N GLU A 62 0.12 12.99 9.82
CA GLU A 62 0.90 12.47 10.94
C GLU A 62 0.59 11.02 11.35
N GLU A 63 -0.54 10.45 10.96
CA GLU A 63 -0.90 9.04 11.19
C GLU A 63 0.06 8.07 10.53
N CYS A 64 0.79 8.52 9.49
CA CYS A 64 1.80 7.73 8.81
C CYS A 64 2.89 7.25 9.79
N LEU A 65 3.26 8.07 10.78
CA LEU A 65 4.22 7.66 11.81
C LEU A 65 3.70 6.47 12.62
N ASP A 66 2.47 6.55 13.11
CA ASP A 66 1.88 5.50 13.94
C ASP A 66 1.66 4.20 13.15
N LEU A 67 1.33 4.30 11.86
CA LEU A 67 1.31 3.15 10.95
C LEU A 67 2.71 2.54 10.80
N LEU A 68 3.74 3.33 10.50
CA LEU A 68 5.10 2.81 10.36
C LEU A 68 5.61 2.14 11.64
N LEU A 69 5.30 2.71 12.81
CA LEU A 69 5.63 2.08 14.10
C LEU A 69 4.92 0.74 14.28
N ALA A 70 3.66 0.62 13.85
CA ALA A 70 2.93 -0.64 13.86
C ALA A 70 3.61 -1.69 12.97
N LEU A 71 3.91 -1.34 11.72
CA LEU A 71 4.58 -2.22 10.77
C LEU A 71 5.97 -2.65 11.29
N ASN A 72 6.73 -1.71 11.83
CA ASN A 72 8.04 -1.97 12.42
C ASN A 72 8.01 -2.90 13.63
N SER A 73 6.90 -2.91 14.38
CA SER A 73 6.68 -3.84 15.50
C SER A 73 6.26 -5.26 15.05
N GLY A 74 6.12 -5.48 13.74
CA GLY A 74 5.79 -6.77 13.16
C GLY A 74 4.30 -7.01 12.96
N VAL A 75 3.45 -5.98 13.07
CA VAL A 75 2.03 -6.07 12.68
C VAL A 75 1.96 -5.90 11.16
N PRO A 76 1.60 -6.92 10.38
CA PRO A 76 1.42 -6.76 8.94
C PRO A 76 0.30 -5.76 8.67
N GLY A 77 0.45 -4.96 7.62
CA GLY A 77 -0.58 -3.99 7.29
C GLY A 77 -0.54 -3.51 5.86
N LEU A 78 -1.56 -2.72 5.52
CA LEU A 78 -1.75 -2.13 4.21
C LEU A 78 -2.27 -0.71 4.37
N ALA A 79 -1.82 0.19 3.52
CA ALA A 79 -2.41 1.50 3.39
C ALA A 79 -2.38 1.99 1.95
N THR A 80 -3.24 2.94 1.62
CA THR A 80 -3.08 3.73 0.40
C THR A 80 -2.39 5.06 0.71
N VAL A 81 -1.71 5.61 -0.28
CA VAL A 81 -1.13 6.96 -0.22
C VAL A 81 -1.29 7.58 -1.61
N HIS A 82 -1.75 8.82 -1.66
CA HIS A 82 -1.80 9.53 -2.93
C HIS A 82 -0.37 9.84 -3.41
N ALA A 83 0.03 9.32 -4.57
CA ALA A 83 1.37 9.48 -5.13
C ALA A 83 1.33 9.50 -6.67
N ASN A 84 2.36 10.07 -7.28
CA ASN A 84 2.51 10.16 -8.74
C ASN A 84 3.37 9.02 -9.34
N SER A 85 3.95 8.17 -8.48
CA SER A 85 4.71 6.97 -8.85
C SER A 85 4.92 6.09 -7.61
N ALA A 86 5.41 4.86 -7.80
CA ALA A 86 5.83 4.02 -6.67
C ALA A 86 6.96 4.68 -5.85
N ARG A 87 7.93 5.33 -6.52
CA ARG A 87 9.02 6.06 -5.86
C ARG A 87 8.52 7.28 -5.08
N ASP A 88 7.55 8.01 -5.62
CA ASP A 88 6.91 9.13 -4.91
C ASP A 88 6.15 8.64 -3.67
N ALA A 89 5.48 7.49 -3.74
CA ALA A 89 4.82 6.88 -2.58
C ALA A 89 5.83 6.59 -1.46
N VAL A 90 6.99 5.99 -1.78
CA VAL A 90 8.06 5.74 -0.79
C VAL A 90 8.59 7.06 -0.21
N THR A 91 8.76 8.08 -1.04
CA THR A 91 9.21 9.41 -0.59
C THR A 91 8.19 10.05 0.36
N LYS A 92 6.90 9.89 0.09
CA LYS A 92 5.83 10.36 0.98
C LYS A 92 5.80 9.59 2.30
N LEU A 93 6.00 8.28 2.27
CA LEU A 93 6.14 7.49 3.50
C LEU A 93 7.36 7.94 4.33
N CYS A 94 8.41 8.48 3.72
CA CYS A 94 9.55 9.07 4.45
C CYS A 94 9.29 10.47 5.01
N THR A 95 8.37 11.23 4.44
CA THR A 95 8.18 12.66 4.75
C THR A 95 6.95 12.93 5.60
N LEU A 96 5.83 12.25 5.37
CA LEU A 96 4.60 12.39 6.16
C LEU A 96 4.81 12.17 7.67
N PRO A 97 5.60 11.17 8.13
CA PRO A 97 5.86 10.99 9.56
C PRO A 97 6.55 12.18 10.24
N LEU A 98 7.29 12.99 9.48
CA LEU A 98 8.00 14.18 10.01
C LEU A 98 7.02 15.27 10.49
N LEU A 99 5.76 15.22 10.05
CA LEU A 99 4.70 16.11 10.52
C LEU A 99 4.20 15.77 11.93
N ALA A 100 4.54 14.59 12.45
CA ALA A 100 3.90 14.05 13.64
C ALA A 100 4.44 14.58 14.97
N ALA A 101 5.72 14.98 15.02
CA ALA A 101 6.39 15.65 16.14
C ALA A 101 7.77 16.20 15.73
N GLU A 102 8.24 17.25 16.40
CA GLU A 102 9.52 17.93 16.11
C GLU A 102 10.76 17.03 16.22
N ASN A 103 10.70 15.98 17.04
CA ASN A 103 11.81 15.07 17.27
C ASN A 103 11.86 13.88 16.29
N VAL A 104 10.95 13.82 15.32
CA VAL A 104 10.94 12.78 14.28
C VAL A 104 11.87 13.22 13.16
N THR A 105 12.95 12.48 12.94
CA THR A 105 13.99 12.83 11.96
C THR A 105 13.98 11.86 10.78
N SER A 106 14.42 12.33 9.62
CA SER A 106 14.63 11.48 8.43
C SER A 106 15.60 10.32 8.72
N ALA A 107 16.61 10.55 9.55
CA ALA A 107 17.56 9.54 10.00
C ALA A 107 16.90 8.35 10.73
N PHE A 108 15.74 8.58 11.36
CA PHE A 108 14.92 7.50 11.93
C PHE A 108 13.94 6.93 10.90
N VAL A 109 13.25 7.80 10.15
CA VAL A 109 12.13 7.39 9.28
C VAL A 109 12.61 6.61 8.06
N VAL A 110 13.63 7.08 7.35
CA VAL A 110 14.12 6.44 6.12
C VAL A 110 14.51 4.97 6.33
N PRO A 111 15.38 4.61 7.30
CA PRO A 111 15.70 3.20 7.53
C PRO A 111 14.49 2.39 8.01
N THR A 112 13.56 3.01 8.75
CA THR A 112 12.32 2.36 9.18
C THR A 112 11.46 2.00 7.97
N VAL A 113 11.22 2.93 7.04
CA VAL A 113 10.46 2.66 5.81
C VAL A 113 11.15 1.57 4.99
N ALA A 114 12.47 1.66 4.81
CA ALA A 114 13.22 0.67 4.05
C ALA A 114 13.08 -0.75 4.63
N ALA A 115 13.12 -0.90 5.95
CA ALA A 115 13.05 -2.22 6.60
C ALA A 115 11.63 -2.80 6.74
N THR A 116 10.59 -1.98 6.59
CA THR A 116 9.21 -2.36 6.95
C THR A 116 8.27 -2.46 5.77
N ILE A 117 8.45 -1.65 4.73
CA ILE A 117 7.64 -1.73 3.52
C ILE A 117 8.24 -2.82 2.64
N ASP A 118 7.45 -3.81 2.26
CA ASP A 118 7.91 -4.88 1.36
C ASP A 118 7.61 -4.53 -0.11
N LEU A 119 6.43 -3.96 -0.37
CA LEU A 119 5.86 -3.77 -1.71
C LEU A 119 5.12 -2.44 -1.84
N VAL A 120 5.19 -1.85 -3.02
CA VAL A 120 4.32 -0.76 -3.47
C VAL A 120 3.60 -1.18 -4.73
N VAL A 121 2.27 -1.20 -4.70
CA VAL A 121 1.44 -1.42 -5.88
C VAL A 121 0.92 -0.07 -6.35
N PHE A 122 1.42 0.40 -7.48
CA PHE A 122 1.05 1.68 -8.06
C PHE A 122 -0.07 1.50 -9.07
N VAL A 123 -1.17 2.21 -8.84
CA VAL A 123 -2.34 2.24 -9.71
C VAL A 123 -2.41 3.62 -10.34
N ASP A 124 -2.42 3.65 -11.67
CA ASP A 124 -2.59 4.87 -12.44
C ASP A 124 -3.94 4.89 -13.17
N ARG A 125 -4.38 6.07 -13.57
CA ARG A 125 -5.60 6.30 -14.32
C ARG A 125 -5.24 6.90 -15.67
N ASP A 126 -5.60 6.20 -16.74
CA ASP A 126 -5.35 6.67 -18.09
C ASP A 126 -6.27 7.86 -18.46
N PRO A 127 -6.03 8.55 -19.59
CA PRO A 127 -6.87 9.67 -20.04
C PRO A 127 -8.34 9.31 -20.30
N THR A 128 -8.66 8.03 -20.55
CA THR A 128 -10.03 7.54 -20.71
C THR A 128 -10.73 7.31 -19.36
N GLY A 129 -9.96 7.35 -18.27
CA GLY A 129 -10.41 7.17 -16.92
C GLY A 129 -10.29 5.74 -16.41
N HIS A 130 -9.76 4.82 -17.22
CA HIS A 130 -9.53 3.43 -16.84
C HIS A 130 -8.35 3.35 -15.86
N ARG A 131 -8.53 2.60 -14.76
CA ARG A 131 -7.50 2.40 -13.74
C ARG A 131 -6.81 1.06 -13.95
N ALA A 132 -5.49 1.05 -13.94
CA ALA A 132 -4.70 -0.16 -14.05
C ALA A 132 -3.51 -0.11 -13.08
N VAL A 133 -3.07 -1.29 -12.61
CA VAL A 133 -1.77 -1.40 -11.97
C VAL A 133 -0.71 -1.16 -13.03
N THR A 134 0.10 -0.12 -12.87
CA THR A 134 1.16 0.25 -13.82
C THR A 134 2.54 -0.05 -13.29
N GLU A 135 2.69 -0.28 -11.99
CA GLU A 135 3.93 -0.73 -11.40
C GLU A 135 3.67 -1.56 -10.14
N ILE A 136 4.41 -2.64 -9.96
CA ILE A 136 4.56 -3.32 -8.67
C ILE A 136 6.04 -3.24 -8.34
N ALA A 137 6.39 -2.51 -7.29
CA ALA A 137 7.77 -2.28 -6.88
C ALA A 137 8.07 -2.97 -5.54
N ALA A 138 9.28 -3.53 -5.44
CA ALA A 138 9.89 -4.03 -4.22
C ALA A 138 10.73 -2.95 -3.55
N ILE A 139 10.75 -2.99 -2.21
CA ILE A 139 11.62 -2.15 -1.39
C ILE A 139 12.64 -3.06 -0.71
N PRO A 140 13.87 -3.23 -1.26
CA PRO A 140 14.81 -4.25 -0.82
C PRO A 140 15.45 -4.00 0.57
N GLY A 141 15.09 -2.91 1.24
CA GLY A 141 15.66 -2.52 2.53
C GLY A 141 16.98 -1.78 2.47
N ARG A 142 17.46 -1.46 1.26
CA ARG A 142 18.67 -0.65 1.06
C ARG A 142 18.32 0.83 0.96
N CYS A 143 19.13 1.66 1.58
CA CYS A 143 19.06 3.12 1.44
C CYS A 143 20.46 3.72 1.47
N GLU A 144 20.69 4.74 0.66
CA GLU A 144 21.96 5.48 0.56
C GLU A 144 21.64 6.97 0.48
N ASP A 145 22.37 7.80 1.23
CA ASP A 145 22.18 9.26 1.31
C ASP A 145 20.72 9.71 1.52
N GLY A 146 19.97 8.95 2.32
CA GLY A 146 18.56 9.24 2.63
C GLY A 146 17.57 8.84 1.54
N VAL A 147 18.03 8.18 0.47
CA VAL A 147 17.20 7.68 -0.62
C VAL A 147 17.04 6.17 -0.50
N ILE A 148 15.80 5.69 -0.52
CA ILE A 148 15.48 4.26 -0.48
C ILE A 148 15.54 3.69 -1.90
N GLU A 149 16.16 2.52 -2.04
CA GLU A 149 16.17 1.77 -3.29
C GLU A 149 14.76 1.23 -3.59
N VAL A 150 14.38 1.27 -4.87
CA VAL A 150 13.06 0.82 -5.34
C VAL A 150 13.28 0.04 -6.62
N GLU A 151 12.87 -1.23 -6.62
CA GLU A 151 13.05 -2.13 -7.76
C GLU A 151 11.69 -2.55 -8.33
N SER A 152 11.45 -2.31 -9.61
CA SER A 152 10.20 -2.76 -10.24
C SER A 152 10.21 -4.29 -10.38
N ILE A 153 9.19 -4.96 -9.82
CA ILE A 153 8.87 -6.37 -10.09
C ILE A 153 8.05 -6.45 -11.38
N PHE A 154 7.08 -5.56 -11.55
CA PHE A 154 6.31 -5.41 -12.78
C PHE A 154 6.23 -3.93 -13.16
N ARG A 155 6.23 -3.64 -14.46
CA ARG A 155 6.10 -2.28 -14.98
C ARG A 155 5.23 -2.24 -16.23
N TRP A 156 4.55 -1.13 -16.44
CA TRP A 156 3.75 -0.90 -17.64
C TRP A 156 4.67 -0.69 -18.85
N HIS A 157 4.40 -1.39 -19.94
CA HIS A 157 5.09 -1.26 -21.22
C HIS A 157 4.12 -1.58 -22.35
N ASP A 158 3.97 -0.67 -23.31
CA ASP A 158 3.13 -0.84 -24.51
C ASP A 158 1.70 -1.33 -24.24
N GLY A 159 1.06 -0.82 -23.19
CA GLY A 159 -0.32 -1.14 -22.86
C GLY A 159 -0.51 -2.41 -22.02
N GLU A 160 0.58 -3.05 -21.58
CA GLU A 160 0.54 -4.23 -20.73
C GLU A 160 1.46 -4.11 -19.52
N LEU A 161 1.10 -4.79 -18.43
CA LEU A 161 1.97 -4.93 -17.27
C LEU A 161 2.95 -6.09 -17.53
N VAL A 162 4.25 -5.80 -17.64
CA VAL A 162 5.30 -6.78 -17.94
C VAL A 162 6.21 -7.03 -16.74
N ARG A 163 6.73 -8.26 -16.62
CA ARG A 163 7.72 -8.65 -15.60
C ARG A 163 9.04 -7.89 -15.84
N ALA A 164 9.51 -7.20 -14.81
CA ALA A 164 10.83 -6.57 -14.75
C ALA A 164 11.84 -7.50 -14.04
N ASP A 165 12.93 -6.98 -13.49
CA ASP A 165 13.97 -7.81 -12.84
C ASP A 165 13.86 -7.85 -11.31
N GLY A 166 13.20 -6.86 -10.69
CA GLY A 166 13.13 -6.71 -9.24
C GLY A 166 12.45 -7.87 -8.53
N PHE A 167 12.75 -8.06 -7.25
CA PHE A 167 12.21 -9.16 -6.46
C PHE A 167 11.81 -8.70 -5.07
N PRO A 168 10.70 -9.20 -4.49
CA PRO A 168 10.29 -8.77 -3.16
C PRO A 168 11.34 -9.13 -2.11
N PRO A 169 11.53 -8.27 -1.11
CA PRO A 169 12.39 -8.58 0.02
C PRO A 169 11.74 -9.66 0.90
N HIS A 170 12.49 -10.12 1.92
CA HIS A 170 11.93 -10.87 3.04
C HIS A 170 11.05 -12.08 2.64
N LEU A 171 11.53 -12.91 1.71
CA LEU A 171 10.79 -14.09 1.22
C LEU A 171 10.30 -15.03 2.33
N ASP A 172 11.01 -15.07 3.46
CA ASP A 172 10.61 -15.81 4.65
C ASP A 172 9.27 -15.32 5.24
N ARG A 173 8.93 -14.03 5.14
CA ARG A 173 7.65 -13.47 5.60
C ARG A 173 6.50 -14.07 4.79
N PHE A 174 6.65 -14.12 3.47
CA PHE A 174 5.67 -14.69 2.55
C PHE A 174 5.57 -16.22 2.69
N ALA A 175 6.70 -16.91 2.80
CA ALA A 175 6.73 -18.35 2.98
C ALA A 175 6.03 -18.78 4.28
N ARG A 176 6.17 -18.01 5.38
CA ARG A 176 5.49 -18.27 6.66
C ARG A 176 3.97 -18.24 6.58
N VAL A 177 3.40 -17.52 5.61
CA VAL A 177 1.95 -17.49 5.35
C VAL A 177 1.55 -18.37 4.16
N GLY A 178 2.46 -19.21 3.67
CA GLY A 178 2.18 -20.21 2.63
C GLY A 178 2.33 -19.71 1.19
N HIS A 179 3.00 -18.58 0.97
CA HIS A 179 3.25 -18.03 -0.37
C HIS A 179 4.70 -18.22 -0.79
N ASP A 180 4.94 -19.09 -1.78
CA ASP A 180 6.22 -19.20 -2.48
C ASP A 180 6.27 -18.17 -3.61
N ILE A 181 6.79 -16.99 -3.29
CA ILE A 181 6.88 -15.88 -4.24
C ILE A 181 7.90 -16.17 -5.35
N ALA A 182 8.92 -16.98 -5.08
CA ALA A 182 9.91 -17.31 -6.09
C ALA A 182 9.33 -18.22 -7.16
N ALA A 183 8.56 -19.23 -6.77
CA ALA A 183 7.79 -20.04 -7.70
C ALA A 183 6.76 -19.18 -8.46
N LEU A 184 6.03 -18.31 -7.77
CA LEU A 184 5.01 -17.43 -8.37
C LEU A 184 5.59 -16.51 -9.46
N LEU A 185 6.78 -15.96 -9.23
CA LEU A 185 7.43 -15.06 -10.20
C LEU A 185 8.21 -15.81 -11.30
N ALA A 186 8.56 -17.08 -11.08
CA ALA A 186 9.18 -17.94 -12.07
C ALA A 186 8.17 -18.50 -13.09
N GLU A 187 6.91 -18.68 -12.68
CA GLU A 187 5.82 -18.94 -13.62
C GLU A 187 5.70 -17.76 -14.58
N ARG A 188 5.92 -18.01 -15.88
CA ARG A 188 5.80 -16.96 -16.90
C ARG A 188 4.44 -16.31 -16.78
N TYR A 189 4.43 -15.02 -16.44
CA TYR A 189 3.24 -14.17 -16.58
C TYR A 189 2.71 -14.33 -18.01
N ARG A 190 1.58 -15.03 -18.15
CA ARG A 190 0.77 -15.01 -19.37
C ARG A 190 -0.26 -13.90 -19.14
N PRO A 191 -0.17 -12.76 -19.84
CA PRO A 191 -1.27 -11.81 -19.78
C PRO A 191 -2.54 -12.55 -20.20
N THR A 192 -3.55 -12.56 -19.33
CA THR A 192 -4.92 -12.86 -19.76
C THR A 192 -5.29 -11.78 -20.76
N ALA A 193 -5.37 -12.15 -22.04
CA ALA A 193 -5.80 -11.26 -23.10
C ALA A 193 -7.10 -10.56 -22.67
N PRO A 194 -7.25 -9.25 -22.89
CA PRO A 194 -8.53 -8.60 -22.69
C PRO A 194 -9.57 -9.30 -23.55
N SER A 195 -10.66 -9.73 -22.93
CA SER A 195 -11.85 -10.25 -23.61
C SER A 195 -12.47 -9.16 -24.49
N LEU A 196 -11.94 -8.97 -25.68
CA LEU A 196 -12.61 -8.27 -26.77
C LEU A 196 -13.55 -9.26 -27.46
N ALA A 197 -14.76 -9.37 -26.92
CA ALA A 197 -15.88 -10.00 -27.59
C ALA A 197 -17.12 -9.12 -27.42
N ALA A 198 -17.33 -8.21 -28.37
CA ALA A 198 -18.64 -7.94 -29.01
C ALA A 198 -18.51 -6.83 -30.07
N THR A 199 -18.39 -7.27 -31.32
CA THR A 199 -19.14 -6.79 -32.51
C THR A 199 -19.63 -5.34 -32.59
N ASN A 200 -19.14 -4.64 -33.63
CA ASN A 200 -19.91 -4.16 -34.79
C ASN A 200 -18.86 -3.71 -35.83
N GLY A 201 -18.70 -4.36 -36.98
CA GLY A 201 -19.67 -4.31 -38.07
C GLY A 201 -19.50 -3.00 -38.84
N HIS A 202 -18.56 -2.94 -39.78
CA HIS A 202 -18.73 -2.41 -41.15
C HIS A 202 -17.39 -2.45 -41.92
N GLU A 203 -17.44 -3.08 -43.10
CA GLU A 203 -16.52 -2.91 -44.24
C GLU A 203 -16.20 -1.42 -44.45
N VAL A 204 -15.04 -1.02 -44.99
CA VAL A 204 -14.75 -1.06 -46.44
C VAL A 204 -13.24 -0.96 -46.69
N LEU A 205 -12.81 -1.75 -47.66
CA LEU A 205 -11.54 -1.78 -48.38
C LEU A 205 -10.92 -0.40 -48.71
N ARG A 206 -9.63 -0.23 -48.41
CA ARG A 206 -8.54 -0.05 -49.39
C ARG A 206 -7.19 -0.14 -48.70
#